data_AF-A0A355RHN1-F1
#
_entry.id   AF-A0A355RHN1-F1
#
_cell.length_a   1.000
_cell.length_b   1.000
_cell.length_c   1.000
_cell.angle_alpha   90.00
_cell.angle_beta   90.00
_cell.angle_gamma   90.00
#
_symmetry.space_group_name_H-M   'P 1'
#
loop_
_entity.id
_entity.type
_entity.pdbx_description
1 polymer ?
#
loop_
_entity_poly.entity_id
_entity_poly.type
_entity_poly.pdbx_seq_one_letter_code
_entity_poly.pdbx_strand_id
1 'polypeptide(L)'
;ALSKALADQLELSESRVFTASTGVIGEPLPHEKISTRMPELISDLDADGIGMAARAIMTTDTYPKGASAQVETSSGPVNIVGIAKGSGMIAPDMATMLAYIFTDAQIEQVELQGLLSSLNEVTFNAITVDSDTSTSDTLILAATGASGYRVSAQNAAFVEGLHQVMRDLAHQVVRDGEGARKFVEVRLTGAASDQDAKQHAKAIANSPLVKTALAGEDPNWGRIVMALGKSGAAAERDLIKIWLG
;
A
#
# COMPACT_ATOMS: atom_id res chain seq x y z
N ALA A 1 25.91 5.45 -1.46
CA ALA A 1 26.59 5.39 -2.77
C ALA A 1 25.64 5.78 -3.90
N LEU A 2 24.57 5.01 -4.17
CA LEU A 2 23.60 5.35 -5.23
C LEU A 2 22.88 6.67 -4.97
N SER A 3 22.39 6.90 -3.74
CA SER A 3 21.71 8.16 -3.38
C SER A 3 22.59 9.36 -3.63
N LYS A 4 23.82 9.36 -3.10
CA LYS A 4 24.85 10.36 -3.39
C LYS A 4 25.11 10.55 -4.89
N ALA A 5 25.31 9.47 -5.65
CA ALA A 5 25.62 9.55 -7.07
C ALA A 5 24.50 10.19 -7.89
N LEU A 6 23.23 9.90 -7.54
CA LEU A 6 22.06 10.52 -8.15
C LEU A 6 21.92 11.99 -7.72
N ALA A 7 22.10 12.27 -6.43
CA ALA A 7 22.00 13.62 -5.87
C ALA A 7 23.03 14.57 -6.48
N ASP A 8 24.29 14.13 -6.61
CA ASP A 8 25.38 14.91 -7.21
C ASP A 8 25.09 15.24 -8.69
N GLN A 9 24.46 14.33 -9.46
CA GLN A 9 24.11 14.57 -10.87
C GLN A 9 22.88 15.43 -11.09
N LEU A 10 21.90 15.38 -10.17
CA LEU A 10 20.70 16.21 -10.22
C LEU A 10 20.87 17.56 -9.52
N GLU A 11 22.05 17.84 -8.97
CA GLU A 11 22.34 19.03 -8.16
C GLU A 11 21.37 19.19 -6.97
N LEU A 12 21.03 18.06 -6.34
CA LEU A 12 20.14 17.99 -5.19
C LEU A 12 20.90 17.60 -3.91
N SER A 13 20.33 17.91 -2.76
CA SER A 13 20.81 17.35 -1.49
C SER A 13 20.57 15.84 -1.47
N GLU A 14 21.56 15.04 -1.05
CA GLU A 14 21.40 13.59 -0.85
C GLU A 14 20.23 13.24 0.07
N SER A 15 19.91 14.12 1.03
CA SER A 15 18.76 13.97 1.94
C SER A 15 17.40 13.99 1.25
N ARG A 16 17.34 14.42 -0.01
CA ARG A 16 16.13 14.44 -0.86
C ARG A 16 16.02 13.21 -1.77
N VAL A 17 16.96 12.26 -1.68
CA VAL A 17 16.94 11.02 -2.45
C VAL A 17 16.59 9.86 -1.53
N PHE A 18 15.35 9.39 -1.65
CA PHE A 18 14.89 8.21 -0.94
C PHE A 18 15.25 6.94 -1.71
N THR A 19 15.55 5.87 -0.99
CA THR A 19 15.85 4.56 -1.58
C THR A 19 14.94 3.50 -1.00
N ALA A 20 14.48 2.62 -1.86
CA ALA A 20 13.79 1.40 -1.48
C ALA A 20 14.37 0.24 -2.28
N SER A 21 14.34 -0.96 -1.69
CA SER A 21 14.87 -2.17 -2.31
C SER A 21 13.94 -3.32 -2.00
N THR A 22 13.72 -4.19 -2.98
CA THR A 22 12.92 -5.42 -2.82
C THR A 22 13.55 -6.53 -3.65
N GLY A 23 13.38 -7.77 -3.25
CA GLY A 23 13.99 -8.93 -3.90
C GLY A 23 14.63 -9.88 -2.90
N VAL A 24 15.70 -10.56 -3.33
CA VAL A 24 16.36 -11.61 -2.55
C VAL A 24 17.10 -11.02 -1.35
N ILE A 25 16.86 -11.58 -0.16
CA ILE A 25 17.55 -11.20 1.07
C ILE A 25 18.96 -11.81 1.09
N GLY A 26 19.95 -11.01 1.48
CA GLY A 26 21.34 -11.47 1.66
C GLY A 26 22.20 -11.39 0.40
N GLU A 27 21.66 -10.88 -0.72
CA GLU A 27 22.43 -10.65 -1.94
C GLU A 27 22.90 -9.19 -2.03
N PRO A 28 24.22 -8.92 -2.12
CA PRO A 28 24.73 -7.56 -2.29
C PRO A 28 24.27 -6.94 -3.60
N LEU A 29 23.75 -5.71 -3.55
CA LEU A 29 23.36 -4.95 -4.74
C LEU A 29 24.61 -4.57 -5.56
N PRO A 30 24.70 -4.92 -6.86
CA PRO A 30 25.81 -4.54 -7.73
C PRO A 30 25.69 -3.06 -8.17
N HIS A 31 25.78 -2.15 -7.21
CA HIS A 31 25.46 -0.73 -7.36
C HIS A 31 26.32 -0.02 -8.42
N GLU A 32 27.55 -0.46 -8.68
CA GLU A 32 28.40 0.11 -9.74
C GLU A 32 27.78 -0.02 -11.14
N LYS A 33 27.06 -1.12 -11.41
CA LYS A 33 26.35 -1.32 -12.69
C LYS A 33 25.23 -0.30 -12.88
N ILE A 34 24.64 0.16 -11.78
CA ILE A 34 23.56 1.16 -11.79
C ILE A 34 24.18 2.56 -11.89
N SER A 35 25.18 2.85 -11.05
CA SER A 35 25.88 4.15 -11.04
C SER A 35 26.45 4.54 -12.40
N THR A 36 26.99 3.58 -13.16
CA THR A 36 27.56 3.82 -14.49
C THR A 36 26.52 4.16 -15.56
N ARG A 37 25.25 3.80 -15.35
CA ARG A 37 24.13 4.10 -16.27
C ARG A 37 23.34 5.35 -15.88
N MET A 38 23.65 5.95 -14.73
CA MET A 38 22.90 7.08 -14.19
C MET A 38 22.73 8.27 -15.18
N PRO A 39 23.75 8.69 -15.97
CA PRO A 39 23.56 9.78 -16.92
C PRO A 39 22.50 9.48 -17.99
N GLU A 40 22.44 8.24 -18.47
CA GLU A 40 21.45 7.75 -19.44
C GLU A 40 20.06 7.69 -18.80
N LEU A 41 19.96 7.20 -17.56
CA LEU A 41 18.69 7.18 -16.80
C LEU A 41 18.13 8.59 -16.58
N ILE A 42 19.00 9.58 -16.37
CA ILE A 42 18.60 10.99 -16.18
C ILE A 42 18.16 11.61 -17.51
N SER A 43 18.85 11.31 -18.63
CA SER A 43 18.45 11.83 -19.94
C SER A 43 17.12 11.26 -20.42
N ASP A 44 16.76 10.06 -19.96
CA ASP A 44 15.56 9.33 -20.35
C ASP A 44 14.36 9.59 -19.41
N LEU A 45 14.44 10.59 -18.53
CA LEU A 45 13.32 10.97 -17.67
C LEU A 45 12.10 11.37 -18.53
N ASP A 46 10.97 10.75 -18.24
CA ASP A 46 9.71 10.94 -18.96
C ASP A 46 8.58 11.31 -17.99
N ALA A 47 7.89 12.41 -18.26
CA ALA A 47 6.76 12.89 -17.46
C ALA A 47 5.59 11.89 -17.47
N ASP A 48 5.46 11.10 -18.54
CA ASP A 48 4.42 10.07 -18.69
C ASP A 48 4.92 8.67 -18.28
N GLY A 49 6.15 8.58 -17.75
CA GLY A 49 6.87 7.32 -17.48
C GLY A 49 6.36 6.52 -16.27
N ILE A 50 5.32 6.96 -15.55
CA ILE A 50 4.87 6.31 -14.31
C ILE A 50 4.42 4.85 -14.53
N GLY A 51 3.84 4.54 -15.70
CA GLY A 51 3.48 3.17 -16.06
C GLY A 51 4.71 2.26 -16.27
N MET A 52 5.82 2.82 -16.76
CA MET A 52 7.10 2.11 -16.86
C MET A 52 7.69 1.89 -15.46
N ALA A 53 7.65 2.90 -14.59
CA ALA A 53 8.08 2.79 -13.20
C ALA A 53 7.31 1.69 -12.44
N ALA A 54 5.99 1.62 -12.60
CA ALA A 54 5.16 0.56 -12.01
C ALA A 54 5.60 -0.85 -12.44
N ARG A 55 6.02 -1.02 -13.71
CA ARG A 55 6.55 -2.30 -14.21
C ARG A 55 7.94 -2.61 -13.65
N ALA A 56 8.79 -1.59 -13.56
CA ALA A 56 10.18 -1.75 -13.14
C ALA A 56 10.34 -2.17 -11.67
N ILE A 57 9.36 -1.85 -10.81
CA ILE A 57 9.40 -2.22 -9.38
C ILE A 57 8.79 -3.60 -9.08
N MET A 58 8.24 -4.29 -10.08
CA MET A 58 7.63 -5.61 -9.92
C MET A 58 8.68 -6.68 -9.54
N THR A 59 8.26 -7.68 -8.77
CA THR A 59 9.05 -8.90 -8.53
C THR A 59 8.30 -10.16 -8.95
N THR A 60 7.45 -10.68 -8.06
CA THR A 60 6.59 -11.85 -8.27
C THR A 60 5.17 -11.42 -8.63
N ASP A 61 4.95 -10.11 -8.76
CA ASP A 61 3.73 -9.50 -9.28
C ASP A 61 3.42 -10.04 -10.68
N THR A 62 2.14 -10.28 -10.98
CA THR A 62 1.72 -10.73 -12.32
C THR A 62 1.28 -9.57 -13.22
N TYR A 63 1.03 -8.39 -12.64
CA TYR A 63 0.73 -7.16 -13.37
C TYR A 63 1.23 -5.91 -12.63
N PRO A 64 1.56 -4.82 -13.38
CA PRO A 64 1.89 -3.53 -12.77
C PRO A 64 0.65 -2.91 -12.12
N LYS A 65 0.83 -2.26 -10.97
CA LYS A 65 -0.28 -1.69 -10.18
C LYS A 65 -0.19 -0.17 -10.20
N GLY A 66 -1.30 0.48 -10.52
CA GLY A 66 -1.39 1.93 -10.61
C GLY A 66 -2.82 2.41 -10.36
N ALA A 67 -2.95 3.58 -9.74
CA ALA A 67 -4.22 4.23 -9.49
C ALA A 67 -4.07 5.75 -9.56
N SER A 68 -5.15 6.45 -9.89
CA SER A 68 -5.19 7.90 -9.91
C SER A 68 -6.55 8.43 -9.49
N ALA A 69 -6.56 9.67 -9.00
CA ALA A 69 -7.75 10.44 -8.72
C ALA A 69 -7.54 11.89 -9.14
N GLN A 70 -8.59 12.53 -9.62
CA GLN A 70 -8.63 13.96 -9.90
C GLN A 70 -9.67 14.60 -8.96
N VAL A 71 -9.22 15.60 -8.22
CA VAL A 71 -10.02 16.30 -7.21
C VAL A 71 -10.35 17.67 -7.76
N GLU A 72 -11.62 17.91 -8.07
CA GLU A 72 -12.09 19.21 -8.53
C GLU A 72 -12.03 20.24 -7.39
N THR A 73 -11.43 21.40 -7.69
CA THR A 73 -11.31 22.51 -6.74
C THR A 73 -11.77 23.82 -7.37
N SER A 74 -11.90 24.88 -6.57
CA SER A 74 -12.27 26.20 -7.08
C SER A 74 -11.23 26.82 -8.03
N SER A 75 -10.00 26.31 -8.02
CA SER A 75 -8.87 26.86 -8.80
C SER A 75 -8.43 25.93 -9.94
N GLY A 76 -9.15 24.82 -10.16
CA GLY A 76 -8.79 23.78 -11.12
C GLY A 76 -8.55 22.42 -10.47
N PRO A 77 -8.30 21.37 -11.27
CA PRO A 77 -8.11 20.02 -10.76
C PRO A 77 -6.78 19.87 -10.01
N VAL A 78 -6.82 19.15 -8.90
CA VAL A 78 -5.63 18.59 -8.22
C VAL A 78 -5.54 17.11 -8.58
N ASN A 79 -4.35 16.64 -8.93
CA ASN A 79 -4.13 15.26 -9.34
C ASN A 79 -3.42 14.47 -8.23
N ILE A 80 -3.82 13.22 -8.08
CA ILE A 80 -3.18 12.23 -7.21
C ILE A 80 -2.92 11.00 -8.09
N VAL A 81 -1.68 10.50 -8.08
CA VAL A 81 -1.30 9.29 -8.80
C VAL A 81 -0.42 8.43 -7.91
N GLY A 82 -0.61 7.12 -7.96
CA GLY A 82 0.20 6.20 -7.18
C GLY A 82 0.47 4.91 -7.92
N ILE A 83 1.60 4.29 -7.58
CA ILE A 83 1.99 2.96 -8.03
C ILE A 83 2.34 2.11 -6.81
N ALA A 84 2.16 0.80 -6.93
CA ALA A 84 2.53 -0.14 -5.89
C ALA A 84 3.13 -1.42 -6.46
N LYS A 85 3.89 -2.15 -5.66
CA LYS A 85 4.23 -3.56 -5.88
C LYS A 85 3.79 -4.37 -4.68
N GLY A 86 3.44 -5.64 -4.88
CA GLY A 86 3.28 -6.63 -3.83
C GLY A 86 2.39 -7.77 -4.28
N SER A 87 2.79 -9.00 -3.96
CA SER A 87 2.03 -10.22 -4.23
C SER A 87 2.32 -11.32 -3.19
N GLY A 88 3.58 -11.45 -2.77
CA GLY A 88 3.99 -12.31 -1.66
C GLY A 88 4.74 -11.56 -0.55
N MET A 89 4.86 -12.21 0.60
CA MET A 89 5.28 -11.65 1.88
C MET A 89 4.45 -10.40 2.21
N ILE A 90 3.11 -10.47 2.21
CA ILE A 90 2.23 -9.31 2.41
C ILE A 90 1.45 -9.47 3.71
N ALA A 91 1.88 -8.79 4.76
CA ALA A 91 1.08 -8.51 5.94
C ALA A 91 1.55 -7.22 6.60
N PRO A 92 1.19 -6.05 6.05
CA PRO A 92 1.61 -4.79 6.60
C PRO A 92 1.11 -4.54 8.01
N ASP A 93 1.99 -4.06 8.87
CA ASP A 93 1.73 -2.83 9.62
C ASP A 93 2.91 -1.88 9.34
N MET A 94 2.59 -0.73 8.75
CA MET A 94 3.40 0.14 7.87
C MET A 94 3.68 -0.43 6.47
N ALA A 95 4.39 -1.56 6.32
CA ALA A 95 4.43 -2.38 5.09
C ALA A 95 4.73 -3.84 5.50
N THR A 96 4.65 -4.89 4.67
CA THR A 96 5.16 -5.02 3.30
C THR A 96 4.36 -4.46 2.15
N MET A 97 5.08 -3.73 1.29
CA MET A 97 4.88 -3.45 -0.12
C MET A 97 5.79 -2.25 -0.44
N LEU A 98 6.03 -1.97 -1.73
CA LEU A 98 6.57 -0.67 -2.13
C LEU A 98 5.42 0.13 -2.73
N ALA A 99 5.12 1.31 -2.19
CA ALA A 99 4.16 2.23 -2.80
C ALA A 99 4.71 3.64 -2.83
N TYR A 100 4.47 4.29 -3.97
CA TYR A 100 4.88 5.67 -4.22
C TYR A 100 3.67 6.42 -4.74
N ILE A 101 3.30 7.48 -4.04
CA ILE A 101 2.14 8.31 -4.35
C ILE A 101 2.62 9.75 -4.52
N PHE A 102 2.11 10.41 -5.55
CA PHE A 102 2.45 11.76 -5.93
C PHE A 102 1.17 12.58 -6.04
N THR A 103 1.24 13.84 -5.63
CA THR A 103 0.20 14.83 -5.87
C THR A 103 0.79 16.18 -6.24
N ASP A 104 0.08 16.94 -7.06
CA ASP A 104 0.44 18.33 -7.38
C ASP A 104 -0.18 19.35 -6.40
N ALA A 105 -0.91 18.90 -5.37
CA ALA A 105 -1.47 19.77 -4.33
C ALA A 105 -0.37 20.48 -3.53
N GLN A 106 -0.65 21.70 -3.07
CA GLN A 106 0.15 22.36 -2.03
C GLN A 106 -0.43 21.98 -0.66
N ILE A 107 0.38 21.38 0.20
CA ILE A 107 -0.03 20.96 1.55
C ILE A 107 1.16 21.05 2.49
N GLU A 108 0.90 21.42 3.74
CA GLU A 108 1.93 21.45 4.77
C GLU A 108 2.44 20.04 5.05
N GLN A 109 3.77 19.89 5.15
CA GLN A 109 4.29 18.76 5.89
C GLN A 109 3.90 18.94 7.37
N VAL A 110 3.73 17.82 8.07
CA VAL A 110 2.86 17.60 9.23
C VAL A 110 1.45 17.18 8.81
N GLU A 111 0.73 17.97 8.01
CA GLU A 111 -0.61 17.57 7.58
C GLU A 111 -0.57 16.41 6.58
N LEU A 112 0.34 16.47 5.60
CA LEU A 112 0.55 15.39 4.63
C LEU A 112 0.90 14.07 5.32
N GLN A 113 1.80 14.13 6.31
CA GLN A 113 2.16 12.96 7.11
C GLN A 113 0.99 12.44 7.94
N GLY A 114 0.17 13.31 8.53
CA GLY A 114 -1.01 12.92 9.29
C GLY A 114 -2.04 12.19 8.42
N LEU A 115 -2.29 12.70 7.22
CA LEU A 115 -3.13 12.03 6.22
C LEU A 115 -2.55 10.69 5.81
N LEU A 116 -1.26 10.63 5.49
CA LEU A 116 -0.60 9.39 5.10
C LEU A 116 -0.74 8.32 6.19
N SER A 117 -0.41 8.66 7.43
CA SER A 117 -0.45 7.72 8.56
C SER A 117 -1.87 7.22 8.83
N SER A 118 -2.86 8.11 8.88
CA SER A 118 -4.25 7.72 9.15
C SER A 118 -4.86 6.88 8.02
N LEU A 119 -4.61 7.24 6.76
CA LEU A 119 -5.13 6.48 5.62
C LEU A 119 -4.42 5.15 5.44
N ASN A 120 -3.13 5.07 5.79
CA ASN A 120 -2.37 3.82 5.73
C ASN A 120 -2.99 2.75 6.64
N GLU A 121 -3.43 3.13 7.84
CA GLU A 121 -4.07 2.22 8.81
C GLU A 121 -5.29 1.48 8.24
N VAL A 122 -6.09 2.18 7.44
CA VAL A 122 -7.35 1.64 6.87
C VAL A 122 -7.20 1.13 5.44
N THR A 123 -6.01 1.19 4.85
CA THR A 123 -5.72 0.71 3.49
C THR A 123 -4.64 -0.36 3.49
N PHE A 124 -3.37 0.00 3.36
CA PHE A 124 -2.28 -0.97 3.25
C PHE A 124 -2.09 -1.78 4.55
N ASN A 125 -2.26 -1.18 5.72
CA ASN A 125 -2.23 -1.91 7.01
C ASN A 125 -3.46 -2.79 7.25
N ALA A 126 -4.51 -2.65 6.44
CA ALA A 126 -5.70 -3.47 6.51
C ALA A 126 -5.61 -4.75 5.64
N ILE A 127 -4.64 -4.86 4.72
CA ILE A 127 -4.52 -6.01 3.82
C ILE A 127 -3.59 -7.11 4.34
N THR A 128 -3.73 -8.32 3.79
CA THR A 128 -2.84 -9.46 4.06
C THR A 128 -2.99 -10.50 2.94
N VAL A 129 -1.89 -11.17 2.58
CA VAL A 129 -1.88 -12.33 1.68
C VAL A 129 -1.48 -13.59 2.45
N ASP A 130 -0.31 -13.58 3.09
CA ASP A 130 0.33 -14.77 3.67
C ASP A 130 0.73 -14.60 5.14
N SER A 131 0.38 -13.48 5.77
CA SER A 131 0.71 -13.13 7.16
C SER A 131 2.18 -12.79 7.45
N ASP A 132 3.05 -12.85 6.44
CA ASP A 132 4.49 -12.59 6.62
C ASP A 132 4.81 -11.12 6.35
N THR A 133 5.19 -10.39 7.41
CA THR A 133 5.67 -9.01 7.32
C THR A 133 7.10 -8.97 6.78
N SER A 134 7.36 -8.09 5.81
CA SER A 134 8.65 -7.92 5.17
C SER A 134 9.61 -7.09 6.00
N THR A 135 10.83 -6.93 5.48
CA THR A 135 11.94 -6.21 6.09
C THR A 135 12.30 -4.93 5.33
N SER A 136 11.49 -4.51 4.35
CA SER A 136 11.89 -3.49 3.35
C SER A 136 10.75 -2.52 3.03
N ASP A 137 10.24 -1.95 4.09
CA ASP A 137 8.89 -1.42 4.17
C ASP A 137 8.86 0.07 3.82
N THR A 138 8.21 0.43 2.71
CA THR A 138 8.27 1.80 2.18
C THR A 138 7.00 2.20 1.44
N LEU A 139 6.25 3.09 2.08
CA LEU A 139 5.21 3.92 1.48
C LEU A 139 5.68 5.38 1.50
N ILE A 140 5.75 6.02 0.34
CA ILE A 140 6.14 7.43 0.20
C ILE A 140 5.01 8.19 -0.46
N LEU A 141 4.65 9.34 0.13
CA LEU A 141 3.74 10.32 -0.45
C LEU A 141 4.48 11.64 -0.64
N ALA A 142 4.56 12.11 -1.88
CA ALA A 142 5.21 13.36 -2.24
C ALA A 142 4.19 14.36 -2.82
N ALA A 143 4.20 15.58 -2.30
CA ALA A 143 3.39 16.69 -2.80
C ALA A 143 4.30 17.74 -3.45
N THR A 144 4.11 18.01 -4.75
CA THR A 144 4.99 18.92 -5.51
C THR A 144 4.53 20.39 -5.41
N GLY A 145 3.26 20.64 -5.07
CA GLY A 145 2.67 21.97 -5.07
C GLY A 145 2.46 22.58 -6.47
N ALA A 146 2.67 21.82 -7.54
CA ALA A 146 2.64 22.33 -8.92
C ALA A 146 1.25 22.85 -9.37
N SER A 147 0.15 22.38 -8.75
CA SER A 147 -1.19 22.91 -9.01
C SER A 147 -1.40 24.32 -8.46
N GLY A 148 -0.56 24.74 -7.49
CA GLY A 148 -0.74 25.99 -6.75
C GLY A 148 -1.95 26.01 -5.80
N TYR A 149 -2.78 24.96 -5.78
CA TYR A 149 -3.96 24.90 -4.91
C TYR A 149 -3.59 24.34 -3.54
N ARG A 150 -3.93 25.08 -2.49
CA ARG A 150 -3.67 24.68 -1.11
C ARG A 150 -4.79 23.78 -0.59
N VAL A 151 -4.41 22.59 -0.16
CA VAL A 151 -5.26 21.64 0.57
C VAL A 151 -4.77 21.47 2.01
N SER A 152 -5.66 21.00 2.85
CA SER A 152 -5.42 20.63 4.24
C SER A 152 -6.10 19.30 4.57
N ALA A 153 -5.83 18.77 5.75
CA ALA A 153 -6.51 17.57 6.25
C ALA A 153 -8.04 17.72 6.40
N GLN A 154 -8.58 18.94 6.31
CA GLN A 154 -10.03 19.20 6.35
C GLN A 154 -10.67 19.26 4.97
N ASN A 155 -9.89 19.25 3.88
CA ASN A 155 -10.42 19.19 2.52
C ASN A 155 -10.92 17.77 2.19
N ALA A 156 -12.18 17.49 2.55
CA ALA A 156 -12.78 16.17 2.41
C ALA A 156 -12.63 15.54 1.02
N ALA A 157 -12.76 16.33 -0.05
CA ALA A 157 -12.59 15.83 -1.42
C ALA A 157 -11.16 15.36 -1.72
N PHE A 158 -10.15 16.04 -1.19
CA PHE A 158 -8.75 15.64 -1.33
C PHE A 158 -8.44 14.38 -0.50
N VAL A 159 -8.93 14.34 0.75
CA VAL A 159 -8.78 13.17 1.63
C VAL A 159 -9.42 11.93 1.00
N GLU A 160 -10.62 12.06 0.46
CA GLU A 160 -11.31 10.97 -0.23
C GLU A 160 -10.58 10.54 -1.51
N GLY A 161 -10.08 11.48 -2.32
CA GLY A 161 -9.28 11.15 -3.51
C GLY A 161 -8.00 10.38 -3.16
N LEU A 162 -7.29 10.80 -2.10
CA LEU A 162 -6.10 10.11 -1.61
C LEU A 162 -6.45 8.71 -1.07
N HIS A 163 -7.52 8.61 -0.29
CA HIS A 163 -8.03 7.35 0.24
C HIS A 163 -8.41 6.37 -0.89
N GLN A 164 -9.07 6.85 -1.96
CA GLN A 164 -9.42 6.04 -3.12
C GLN A 164 -8.18 5.46 -3.81
N VAL A 165 -7.16 6.28 -4.05
CA VAL A 165 -5.89 5.82 -4.65
C VAL A 165 -5.21 4.78 -3.76
N MET A 166 -5.06 5.06 -2.46
CA MET A 166 -4.42 4.14 -1.52
C MET A 166 -5.19 2.81 -1.39
N ARG A 167 -6.51 2.88 -1.30
CA ARG A 167 -7.38 1.70 -1.20
C ARG A 167 -7.35 0.85 -2.46
N ASP A 168 -7.42 1.48 -3.64
CA ASP A 168 -7.38 0.75 -4.90
C ASP A 168 -6.04 0.03 -5.08
N LEU A 169 -4.91 0.70 -4.80
CA LEU A 169 -3.59 0.06 -4.81
C LEU A 169 -3.51 -1.11 -3.81
N ALA A 170 -4.00 -0.95 -2.59
CA ALA A 170 -4.04 -2.02 -1.60
C ALA A 170 -4.87 -3.23 -2.08
N HIS A 171 -6.02 -2.98 -2.70
CA HIS A 171 -6.82 -4.04 -3.31
C HIS A 171 -6.10 -4.72 -4.48
N GLN A 172 -5.42 -3.95 -5.34
CA GLN A 172 -4.63 -4.51 -6.44
C GLN A 172 -3.51 -5.43 -5.94
N VAL A 173 -2.88 -5.12 -4.79
CA VAL A 173 -1.90 -5.98 -4.12
C VAL A 173 -2.54 -7.30 -3.67
N VAL A 174 -3.68 -7.27 -2.99
CA VAL A 174 -4.36 -8.50 -2.53
C VAL A 174 -4.86 -9.36 -3.69
N ARG A 175 -5.39 -8.73 -4.75
CA ARG A 175 -5.87 -9.42 -5.95
C ARG A 175 -4.74 -10.13 -6.70
N ASP A 176 -3.54 -9.57 -6.63
CA ASP A 176 -2.32 -10.17 -7.21
C ASP A 176 -1.57 -11.07 -6.22
N GLY A 177 -2.20 -11.45 -5.10
CA GLY A 177 -1.57 -12.33 -4.12
C GLY A 177 -1.03 -13.61 -4.77
N GLU A 178 0.14 -14.09 -4.38
CA GLU A 178 0.78 -15.24 -5.03
C GLU A 178 -0.14 -16.47 -5.03
N GLY A 179 -0.53 -16.92 -6.23
CA GLY A 179 -1.46 -18.04 -6.41
C GLY A 179 -2.92 -17.75 -6.01
N ALA A 180 -3.26 -16.51 -5.67
CA ALA A 180 -4.61 -16.11 -5.33
C ALA A 180 -5.55 -16.20 -6.54
N ARG A 181 -6.79 -16.66 -6.30
CA ARG A 181 -7.86 -16.74 -7.30
C ARG A 181 -9.10 -15.93 -6.94
N LYS A 182 -9.19 -15.50 -5.69
CA LYS A 182 -10.35 -14.80 -5.13
C LYS A 182 -9.87 -13.69 -4.20
N PHE A 183 -10.52 -12.55 -4.29
CA PHE A 183 -10.42 -11.47 -3.31
C PHE A 183 -11.45 -11.71 -2.21
N VAL A 184 -11.07 -11.50 -0.95
CA VAL A 184 -11.94 -11.73 0.22
C VAL A 184 -11.91 -10.49 1.10
N GLU A 185 -13.07 -9.88 1.33
CA GLU A 185 -13.25 -8.83 2.33
C GLU A 185 -13.74 -9.45 3.63
N VAL A 186 -13.09 -9.13 4.75
CA VAL A 186 -13.54 -9.51 6.09
C VAL A 186 -13.99 -8.25 6.81
N ARG A 187 -15.31 -8.08 6.97
CA ARG A 187 -15.91 -6.93 7.64
C ARG A 187 -16.34 -7.29 9.06
N LEU A 188 -15.74 -6.62 10.04
CA LEU A 188 -16.06 -6.79 11.45
C LEU A 188 -16.86 -5.58 11.95
N THR A 189 -17.94 -5.84 12.67
CA THR A 189 -18.75 -4.83 13.35
C THR A 189 -19.10 -5.31 14.76
N GLY A 190 -19.34 -4.38 15.69
CA GLY A 190 -19.72 -4.72 17.06
C GLY A 190 -18.58 -5.22 17.97
N ALA A 191 -17.32 -5.05 17.55
CA ALA A 191 -16.19 -5.27 18.44
C ALA A 191 -16.11 -4.17 19.52
N ALA A 192 -15.39 -4.44 20.62
CA ALA A 192 -15.24 -3.47 21.70
C ALA A 192 -14.39 -2.24 21.31
N SER A 193 -13.52 -2.38 20.32
CA SER A 193 -12.70 -1.31 19.75
C SER A 193 -12.32 -1.61 18.29
N ASP A 194 -11.86 -0.59 17.56
CA ASP A 194 -11.33 -0.76 16.20
C ASP A 194 -10.09 -1.67 16.19
N GLN A 195 -9.29 -1.63 17.25
CA GLN A 195 -8.15 -2.51 17.43
C GLN A 195 -8.58 -3.98 17.56
N ASP A 196 -9.59 -4.25 18.39
CA ASP A 196 -10.17 -5.60 18.50
C ASP A 196 -10.79 -6.05 17.18
N ALA A 197 -11.47 -5.16 16.46
CA ALA A 197 -12.02 -5.44 15.14
C ALA A 197 -10.91 -5.84 14.14
N LYS A 198 -9.80 -5.08 14.10
CA LYS A 198 -8.64 -5.35 13.25
C LYS A 198 -7.99 -6.69 13.63
N GLN A 199 -7.86 -6.99 14.92
CA GLN A 199 -7.29 -8.25 15.42
C GLN A 199 -8.16 -9.45 15.05
N HIS A 200 -9.48 -9.36 15.23
CA HIS A 200 -10.43 -10.38 14.77
C HIS A 200 -10.37 -10.57 13.25
N ALA A 201 -10.38 -9.48 12.48
CA ALA A 201 -10.34 -9.51 11.02
C ALA A 201 -9.06 -10.17 10.48
N LYS A 202 -7.89 -9.78 11.01
CA LYS A 202 -6.60 -10.38 10.62
C LYS A 202 -6.51 -11.84 11.02
N ALA A 203 -7.03 -12.24 12.19
CA ALA A 203 -7.06 -13.65 12.61
C ALA A 203 -7.88 -14.53 11.65
N ILE A 204 -9.01 -14.01 11.15
CA ILE A 204 -9.85 -14.67 10.14
C ILE A 204 -9.12 -14.71 8.79
N ALA A 205 -8.65 -13.55 8.30
CA ALA A 205 -8.00 -13.42 6.99
C ALA A 205 -6.72 -14.25 6.86
N ASN A 206 -5.95 -14.39 7.94
CA ASN A 206 -4.70 -15.16 7.99
C ASN A 206 -4.90 -16.64 8.29
N SER A 207 -6.12 -17.10 8.61
CA SER A 207 -6.34 -18.50 8.95
C SER A 207 -6.20 -19.40 7.72
N PRO A 208 -5.24 -20.35 7.68
CA PRO A 208 -5.08 -21.25 6.54
C PRO A 208 -6.34 -22.09 6.28
N LEU A 209 -7.06 -22.48 7.34
CA LEU A 209 -8.31 -23.21 7.23
C LEU A 209 -9.42 -22.37 6.60
N VAL A 210 -9.51 -21.07 6.93
CA VAL A 210 -10.48 -20.17 6.29
C VAL A 210 -10.10 -19.97 4.82
N LYS A 211 -8.83 -19.64 4.52
CA LYS A 211 -8.35 -19.42 3.15
C LYS A 211 -8.58 -20.63 2.25
N THR A 212 -8.28 -21.84 2.73
CA THR A 212 -8.50 -23.09 1.98
C THR A 212 -9.98 -23.43 1.79
N ALA A 213 -10.84 -23.14 2.78
CA ALA A 213 -12.29 -23.32 2.62
C ALA A 213 -12.85 -22.39 1.53
N LEU A 214 -12.47 -21.10 1.55
CA LEU A 214 -12.89 -20.13 0.54
C LEU A 214 -12.35 -20.47 -0.86
N ALA A 215 -11.11 -20.95 -0.96
CA ALA A 215 -10.53 -21.44 -2.20
C ALA A 215 -11.28 -22.67 -2.75
N GLY A 216 -11.74 -23.56 -1.87
CA GLY A 216 -12.59 -24.71 -2.19
C GLY A 216 -14.08 -24.40 -2.34
N GLU A 217 -14.47 -23.12 -2.27
CA GLU A 217 -15.86 -22.66 -2.36
C GLU A 217 -16.79 -23.24 -1.27
N ASP A 218 -16.23 -23.59 -0.11
CA ASP A 218 -16.94 -24.10 1.06
C ASP A 218 -17.31 -22.93 2.01
N PRO A 219 -18.60 -22.59 2.20
CA PRO A 219 -19.06 -21.52 3.09
C PRO A 219 -18.97 -21.94 4.57
N ASN A 220 -17.76 -22.27 5.01
CA ASN A 220 -17.49 -22.90 6.30
C ASN A 220 -17.45 -21.88 7.45
N TRP A 221 -18.62 -21.46 7.92
CA TRP A 221 -18.75 -20.54 9.05
C TRP A 221 -18.07 -21.06 10.31
N GLY A 222 -17.99 -22.39 10.51
CA GLY A 222 -17.31 -22.99 11.66
C GLY A 222 -15.81 -22.66 11.70
N ARG A 223 -15.14 -22.68 10.54
CA ARG A 223 -13.73 -22.26 10.42
C ARG A 223 -13.55 -20.75 10.67
N ILE A 224 -14.56 -19.93 10.36
CA ILE A 224 -14.54 -18.49 10.66
C ILE A 224 -14.68 -18.25 12.17
N VAL A 225 -15.64 -18.91 12.85
CA VAL A 225 -15.78 -18.82 14.32
C VAL A 225 -14.50 -19.28 15.01
N MET A 226 -13.90 -20.39 14.56
CA MET A 226 -12.64 -20.87 15.10
C MET A 226 -11.52 -19.83 14.95
N ALA A 227 -11.42 -19.20 13.77
CA ALA A 227 -10.40 -18.19 13.53
C ALA A 227 -10.60 -16.91 14.37
N LEU A 228 -11.86 -16.49 14.56
CA LEU A 228 -12.21 -15.41 15.47
C LEU A 228 -11.85 -15.76 16.92
N GLY A 229 -12.19 -16.97 17.38
CA GLY A 229 -11.93 -17.42 18.74
C GLY A 229 -10.44 -17.50 19.12
N LYS A 230 -9.55 -17.66 18.14
CA LYS A 230 -8.09 -17.63 18.36
C LYS A 230 -7.46 -16.24 18.21
N SER A 231 -8.25 -15.19 17.94
CA SER A 231 -7.70 -13.85 17.68
C SER A 231 -7.00 -13.26 18.91
N GLY A 232 -7.45 -13.62 20.11
CA GLY A 232 -7.00 -13.04 21.38
C GLY A 232 -7.75 -11.77 21.80
N ALA A 233 -8.58 -11.20 20.92
CA ALA A 233 -9.46 -10.07 21.24
C ALA A 233 -10.76 -10.56 21.91
N ALA A 234 -11.39 -9.69 22.70
CA ALA A 234 -12.62 -10.03 23.41
C ALA A 234 -13.77 -10.31 22.41
N ALA A 235 -14.50 -11.41 22.63
CA ALA A 235 -15.70 -11.75 21.89
C ALA A 235 -16.64 -12.59 22.76
N GLU A 236 -17.92 -12.21 22.81
CA GLU A 236 -18.95 -13.01 23.47
C GLU A 236 -19.52 -14.03 22.49
N ARG A 237 -19.17 -15.30 22.69
CA ARG A 237 -19.47 -16.42 21.78
C ARG A 237 -20.93 -16.44 21.33
N ASP A 238 -21.86 -16.24 22.25
CA ASP A 238 -23.29 -16.42 22.00
C ASP A 238 -23.92 -15.23 21.24
N LEU A 239 -23.19 -14.12 21.08
CA LEU A 239 -23.63 -12.95 20.31
C LEU A 239 -23.05 -12.90 18.89
N ILE A 240 -22.15 -13.83 18.55
CA ILE A 240 -21.47 -13.84 17.25
C ILE A 240 -22.47 -14.15 16.13
N LYS A 241 -22.48 -13.28 15.11
CA LYS A 241 -23.23 -13.46 13.86
C LYS A 241 -22.24 -13.47 12.70
N ILE A 242 -22.37 -14.44 11.80
CA ILE A 242 -21.53 -14.58 10.61
C ILE A 242 -22.41 -14.57 9.39
N TRP A 243 -21.96 -13.84 8.37
CA TRP A 243 -22.58 -13.76 7.07
C TRP A 243 -21.49 -13.88 6.00
N LEU A 244 -21.78 -14.64 4.93
CA LEU A 244 -20.88 -14.83 3.79
C LEU A 244 -21.61 -14.44 2.49
N GLY A 245 -21.42 -13.20 2.05
CA GLY A 245 -21.81 -12.73 0.72
C GLY A 245 -23.32 -12.55 0.50
#